data_AF-A0A2E0UNW7-F1
#
_entry.id   AF-A0A2E0UNW7-F1
#
_cell.length_a   1.000
_cell.length_b   1.000
_cell.length_c   1.000
_cell.angle_alpha   90.00
_cell.angle_beta   90.00
_cell.angle_gamma   90.00
#
_symmetry.space_group_name_H-M   'P 1'
#
loop_
_entity.id
_entity.type
_entity.pdbx_description
1 polymer ?
#
loop_
_entity_poly.entity_id
_entity_poly.type
_entity_poly.pdbx_seq_one_letter_code
_entity_poly.pdbx_strand_id
1 'polypeptide(L)'
;MIKVQTGFHPAYHGFLFKNEFSEPLPIVYKLPFGGSIETNQVLDGLCGGMCFTALDYYYAESGPPSFTDPADLNLKLRVYIYDRHLEVIKIEFILEMLQWMVMEEKKSAARMARYEIPKLKRKLEKGEPVALILIRENKTHGSEPNHCVVAYGYELDEENKNLSIQVYDPNYPDQETNLHVTSHQSANGFSLTHSEGDSLIALFSIPYQVQKKPHPLIKPAPQPAFSFEPGQLPGFKLHWPVDSHYVNQYFNENPQWYKPFKLPGHEGLDLFALSGANIYAAADGVVYQANFPPKHPYGQQIRIKHNLGGKVVHTIYAHLSKILVKNGQKVSAGEIIGLADNTGNSQGSHLHLTLKIEGETTPGYPSNIVDPWPYLKEGPILNPDPPEPLSGITVFTKEQLNMRAAPTISGELLTTLPAAESLEVFGDPEVVKAKIGVEGEWLHVQTAGNLVGYVAAWYVQSSEQAFPPSDLVVYPFDEVNLRSGPSIRFELLDTLKFDDPLIILGDADLARGKIGQENEWVQVQTQTGQRGFVAAWLVHITGEQAPPTDLVVHPFIWVNVRARPTIESNILCEVTDQDALVVLGDQDEAEAKIGQQDLWLNVKTPEGFIGYVAAWLVH
;
A
#
# COMPACT_ATOMS: atom_id res chain seq x y z
N MET A 1 14.11 -23.04 -41.92
CA MET A 1 13.81 -23.05 -40.47
C MET A 1 15.07 -22.77 -39.68
N ILE A 2 15.13 -21.62 -39.03
CA ILE A 2 16.20 -21.26 -38.09
C ILE A 2 15.76 -21.67 -36.69
N LYS A 3 16.62 -22.36 -35.93
CA LYS A 3 16.36 -22.75 -34.55
C LYS A 3 17.48 -22.25 -33.63
N VAL A 4 17.11 -21.58 -32.56
CA VAL A 4 18.02 -21.04 -31.54
C VAL A 4 17.53 -21.48 -30.16
N GLN A 5 18.44 -21.96 -29.31
CA GLN A 5 18.17 -22.30 -27.93
C GLN A 5 19.30 -21.82 -27.03
N THR A 6 18.95 -21.42 -25.82
CA THR A 6 19.88 -21.08 -24.74
C THR A 6 20.20 -22.33 -23.90
N GLY A 7 21.05 -22.19 -22.88
CA GLY A 7 21.30 -23.28 -21.92
C GLY A 7 20.16 -23.48 -20.91
N PHE A 8 19.19 -22.56 -20.86
CA PHE A 8 18.07 -22.67 -19.94
C PHE A 8 17.13 -23.79 -20.38
N HIS A 9 16.75 -24.63 -19.43
CA HIS A 9 15.91 -25.80 -19.65
C HIS A 9 14.82 -25.85 -18.58
N PRO A 10 13.52 -25.72 -18.94
CA PRO A 10 12.42 -25.62 -17.98
C PRO A 10 12.41 -26.72 -16.92
N ALA A 11 12.57 -27.98 -17.33
CA ALA A 11 12.59 -29.13 -16.41
C ALA A 11 13.71 -29.13 -15.35
N TYR A 12 14.82 -28.43 -15.59
CA TYR A 12 15.98 -28.41 -14.68
C TYR A 12 16.15 -27.08 -13.94
N HIS A 13 15.64 -25.99 -14.51
CA HIS A 13 15.88 -24.63 -14.02
C HIS A 13 14.59 -23.91 -13.62
N GLY A 14 13.43 -24.37 -14.13
CA GLY A 14 12.11 -23.88 -13.74
C GLY A 14 11.56 -24.61 -12.53
N PHE A 15 10.58 -24.01 -11.86
CA PHE A 15 9.82 -24.67 -10.80
C PHE A 15 8.83 -25.66 -11.42
N LEU A 16 8.59 -26.76 -10.69
CA LEU A 16 7.67 -27.83 -11.09
C LEU A 16 6.31 -27.73 -10.38
N PHE A 17 6.01 -26.58 -9.80
CA PHE A 17 4.74 -26.27 -9.17
C PHE A 17 4.14 -25.05 -9.82
N LYS A 18 2.80 -24.99 -9.85
CA LYS A 18 2.08 -23.91 -10.50
C LYS A 18 2.14 -22.64 -9.68
N ASN A 19 2.12 -21.47 -10.33
CA ASN A 19 1.98 -20.16 -9.72
C ASN A 19 0.61 -19.99 -9.04
N GLU A 20 0.39 -20.67 -7.92
CA GLU A 20 -0.83 -20.64 -7.12
C GLU A 20 -0.43 -20.41 -5.66
N PHE A 21 -0.35 -19.14 -5.26
CA PHE A 21 0.02 -18.75 -3.89
C PHE A 21 -1.22 -18.34 -3.11
N SER A 22 -1.38 -18.87 -1.89
CA SER A 22 -2.57 -18.67 -1.05
C SER A 22 -2.68 -17.28 -0.41
N GLU A 23 -1.61 -16.48 -0.44
CA GLU A 23 -1.54 -15.16 0.18
C GLU A 23 -1.27 -14.10 -0.90
N PRO A 24 -2.24 -13.24 -1.25
CA PRO A 24 -2.02 -12.18 -2.21
C PRO A 24 -0.98 -11.18 -1.66
N LEU A 25 -0.16 -10.62 -2.56
CA LEU A 25 0.63 -9.41 -2.29
C LEU A 25 -0.10 -8.21 -2.87
N PRO A 26 -1.10 -7.62 -2.20
CA PRO A 26 -1.79 -6.45 -2.72
C PRO A 26 -0.89 -5.21 -2.56
N ILE A 27 0.18 -5.14 -3.36
CA ILE A 27 0.99 -3.93 -3.44
C ILE A 27 0.21 -2.95 -4.28
N VAL A 28 -0.17 -1.86 -3.64
CA VAL A 28 -0.96 -0.80 -4.26
C VAL A 28 0.00 0.35 -4.60
N TYR A 29 0.23 0.57 -5.88
CA TYR A 29 0.94 1.75 -6.34
C TYR A 29 -0.04 2.91 -6.48
N LYS A 30 0.24 4.02 -5.79
CA LYS A 30 -0.38 5.29 -6.11
C LYS A 30 0.16 5.75 -7.46
N LEU A 31 -0.71 5.84 -8.46
CA LEU A 31 -0.30 6.25 -9.80
C LEU A 31 -0.01 7.76 -9.80
N PRO A 32 0.95 8.24 -10.62
CA PRO A 32 1.31 9.65 -10.69
C PRO A 32 0.15 10.60 -11.06
N PHE A 33 -0.96 10.05 -11.57
CA PHE A 33 -2.09 10.78 -12.14
C PHE A 33 -3.39 10.63 -11.33
N GLY A 34 -3.32 10.04 -10.12
CA GLY A 34 -4.48 9.70 -9.28
C GLY A 34 -5.03 8.29 -9.56
N GLY A 35 -5.71 7.72 -8.56
CA GLY A 35 -6.08 6.30 -8.55
C GLY A 35 -4.94 5.41 -8.02
N SER A 36 -5.28 4.18 -7.71
CA SER A 36 -4.36 3.22 -7.14
C SER A 36 -4.43 1.93 -7.92
N ILE A 37 -3.29 1.41 -8.35
CA ILE A 37 -3.24 0.14 -9.06
C ILE A 37 -2.75 -0.93 -8.12
N GLU A 38 -3.59 -1.93 -7.90
CA GLU A 38 -3.18 -3.13 -7.21
C GLU A 38 -2.41 -4.01 -8.19
N THR A 39 -1.17 -4.35 -7.85
CA THR A 39 -0.26 -5.12 -8.70
C THR A 39 -0.83 -6.47 -9.15
N ASN A 40 -1.60 -7.15 -8.30
CA ASN A 40 -2.28 -8.41 -8.64
C ASN A 40 -3.33 -8.25 -9.75
N GLN A 41 -3.86 -7.05 -9.97
CA GLN A 41 -4.78 -6.76 -11.07
C GLN A 41 -4.04 -6.57 -12.41
N VAL A 42 -2.73 -6.35 -12.36
CA VAL A 42 -1.89 -6.06 -13.52
C VAL A 42 -1.07 -7.26 -13.93
N LEU A 43 -0.51 -8.00 -12.98
CA LEU A 43 0.38 -9.14 -13.21
C LEU A 43 -0.06 -10.33 -12.36
N ASP A 44 -0.13 -11.51 -12.97
CA ASP A 44 -0.74 -12.70 -12.38
C ASP A 44 0.14 -13.36 -11.30
N GLY A 45 -0.34 -13.33 -10.06
CA GLY A 45 0.31 -13.95 -8.92
C GLY A 45 1.79 -13.56 -8.80
N LEU A 46 2.66 -14.56 -8.58
CA LEU A 46 4.10 -14.38 -8.42
C LEU A 46 4.90 -14.81 -9.65
N CYS A 47 4.29 -14.89 -10.83
CA CYS A 47 4.93 -15.38 -12.06
C CYS A 47 6.29 -14.67 -12.32
N GLY A 48 6.36 -13.35 -12.10
CA GLY A 48 7.60 -12.59 -12.24
C GLY A 48 8.71 -13.02 -11.27
N GLY A 49 8.36 -13.28 -10.01
CA GLY A 49 9.30 -13.74 -8.99
C GLY A 49 9.79 -15.16 -9.25
N MET A 50 8.88 -16.03 -9.72
CA MET A 50 9.24 -17.38 -10.15
C MET A 50 10.17 -17.35 -11.37
N CYS A 51 9.90 -16.50 -12.36
CA CYS A 51 10.76 -16.32 -13.53
C CYS A 51 12.17 -15.83 -13.15
N PHE A 52 12.26 -14.80 -12.32
CA PHE A 52 13.55 -14.26 -11.88
C PHE A 52 14.31 -15.26 -11.02
N THR A 53 13.64 -15.96 -10.11
CA THR A 53 14.25 -16.99 -9.27
C THR A 53 14.73 -18.19 -10.10
N ALA A 54 13.98 -18.62 -11.11
CA ALA A 54 14.41 -19.67 -12.04
C ALA A 54 15.68 -19.26 -12.82
N LEU A 55 15.75 -17.99 -13.25
CA LEU A 55 16.97 -17.43 -13.86
C LEU A 55 18.13 -17.39 -12.86
N ASP A 56 17.89 -17.07 -11.59
CA ASP A 56 18.93 -17.07 -10.56
C ASP A 56 19.52 -18.47 -10.37
N TYR A 57 18.68 -19.51 -10.32
CA TYR A 57 19.12 -20.91 -10.29
C TYR A 57 19.96 -21.28 -11.52
N TYR A 58 19.48 -20.93 -12.72
CA TYR A 58 20.20 -21.15 -13.97
C TYR A 58 21.60 -20.50 -13.98
N TYR A 59 21.70 -19.21 -13.66
CA TYR A 59 22.99 -18.49 -13.68
C TYR A 59 23.96 -18.91 -12.57
N ALA A 60 23.46 -19.63 -11.56
CA ALA A 60 24.29 -20.24 -10.54
C ALA A 60 24.63 -21.70 -10.82
N GLU A 61 24.29 -22.21 -11.99
CA GLU A 61 24.54 -23.59 -12.39
C GLU A 61 23.91 -24.60 -11.41
N SER A 62 22.70 -24.27 -10.93
CA SER A 62 21.94 -25.07 -9.97
C SER A 62 20.47 -25.19 -10.38
N GLY A 63 19.76 -26.17 -9.83
CA GLY A 63 18.32 -26.35 -10.05
C GLY A 63 17.49 -25.88 -8.85
N PRO A 64 16.26 -25.38 -9.06
CA PRO A 64 15.33 -25.12 -7.96
C PRO A 64 14.97 -26.43 -7.23
N PRO A 65 14.44 -26.35 -6.00
CA PRO A 65 13.97 -27.54 -5.29
C PRO A 65 12.85 -28.26 -6.06
N SER A 66 12.86 -29.59 -6.01
CA SER A 66 11.96 -30.46 -6.78
C SER A 66 10.56 -30.60 -6.16
N PHE A 67 10.03 -29.57 -5.52
CA PHE A 67 8.66 -29.59 -4.99
C PHE A 67 7.64 -29.40 -6.11
N THR A 68 6.47 -30.01 -5.98
CA THR A 68 5.35 -29.90 -6.93
C THR A 68 4.16 -29.11 -6.36
N ASP A 69 4.22 -28.67 -5.10
CA ASP A 69 3.19 -27.88 -4.43
C ASP A 69 3.80 -26.57 -3.84
N PRO A 70 3.23 -25.38 -4.11
CA PRO A 70 3.66 -24.11 -3.51
C PRO A 70 3.55 -24.08 -1.97
N ALA A 71 2.65 -24.87 -1.37
CA ALA A 71 2.52 -24.98 0.07
C ALA A 71 3.74 -25.64 0.73
N ASP A 72 4.45 -26.50 -0.01
CA ASP A 72 5.66 -27.19 0.46
C ASP A 72 6.92 -26.33 0.37
N LEU A 73 6.82 -25.13 -0.22
CA LEU A 73 7.91 -24.16 -0.23
C LEU A 73 8.29 -23.79 1.21
N ASN A 74 9.58 -23.93 1.55
CA ASN A 74 10.08 -23.28 2.75
C ASN A 74 9.80 -21.78 2.65
N LEU A 75 9.33 -21.20 3.75
CA LEU A 75 9.06 -19.77 3.88
C LEU A 75 10.19 -18.85 3.40
N LYS A 76 11.47 -19.23 3.56
CA LYS A 76 12.62 -18.49 3.02
C LYS A 76 12.66 -18.48 1.49
N LEU A 77 12.34 -19.59 0.83
CA LEU A 77 12.20 -19.61 -0.64
C LEU A 77 11.01 -18.75 -1.07
N ARG A 78 9.91 -18.83 -0.30
CA ARG A 78 8.73 -18.02 -0.54
C ARG A 78 9.07 -16.54 -0.45
N VAL A 79 9.66 -16.07 0.64
CA VAL A 79 10.17 -14.69 0.80
C VAL A 79 11.09 -14.30 -0.35
N TYR A 80 12.00 -15.19 -0.77
CA TYR A 80 12.89 -14.91 -1.89
C TYR A 80 12.14 -14.72 -3.22
N ILE A 81 11.18 -15.59 -3.54
CA ILE A 81 10.32 -15.44 -4.73
C ILE A 81 9.57 -14.11 -4.66
N TYR A 82 9.08 -13.71 -3.48
CA TYR A 82 8.41 -12.43 -3.25
C TYR A 82 9.36 -11.25 -3.50
N ASP A 83 10.58 -11.27 -2.94
CA ASP A 83 11.59 -10.23 -3.16
C ASP A 83 11.95 -10.11 -4.65
N ARG A 84 12.08 -11.22 -5.37
CA ARG A 84 12.34 -11.22 -6.81
C ARG A 84 11.12 -10.74 -7.61
N HIS A 85 9.91 -10.99 -7.13
CA HIS A 85 8.70 -10.46 -7.74
C HIS A 85 8.63 -8.93 -7.65
N LEU A 86 9.01 -8.34 -6.50
CA LEU A 86 9.09 -6.88 -6.33
C LEU A 86 9.98 -6.19 -7.36
N GLU A 87 11.03 -6.87 -7.85
CA GLU A 87 11.89 -6.32 -8.90
C GLU A 87 11.20 -6.25 -10.27
N VAL A 88 10.18 -7.09 -10.50
CA VAL A 88 9.40 -7.15 -11.73
C VAL A 88 8.23 -6.17 -11.71
N ILE A 89 7.63 -5.92 -10.53
CA ILE A 89 6.48 -5.01 -10.38
C ILE A 89 6.87 -3.57 -10.04
N LYS A 90 8.12 -3.16 -10.26
CA LYS A 90 8.52 -1.75 -10.07
C LYS A 90 7.64 -0.82 -10.89
N ILE A 91 7.40 0.39 -10.38
CA ILE A 91 6.46 1.35 -10.96
C ILE A 91 6.76 1.67 -12.43
N GLU A 92 8.03 1.71 -12.84
CA GLU A 92 8.42 1.91 -14.24
C GLU A 92 7.89 0.81 -15.16
N PHE A 93 7.90 -0.45 -14.73
CA PHE A 93 7.40 -1.58 -15.50
C PHE A 93 5.88 -1.66 -15.46
N ILE A 94 5.26 -1.25 -14.36
CA ILE A 94 3.80 -1.09 -14.25
C ILE A 94 3.30 -0.03 -15.24
N LEU A 95 3.96 1.13 -15.32
CA LEU A 95 3.63 2.17 -16.28
C LEU A 95 3.87 1.72 -17.73
N GLU A 96 4.92 0.94 -17.99
CA GLU A 96 5.15 0.36 -19.31
C GLU A 96 4.05 -0.65 -19.68
N MET A 97 3.63 -1.53 -18.77
CA MET A 97 2.50 -2.45 -18.98
C MET A 97 1.21 -1.69 -19.32
N LEU A 98 0.87 -0.66 -18.53
CA LEU A 98 -0.30 0.18 -18.79
C LEU A 98 -0.20 0.88 -20.15
N GLN A 99 0.97 1.38 -20.52
CA GLN A 99 1.19 1.98 -21.84
C GLN A 99 0.89 0.99 -22.97
N TRP A 100 1.32 -0.27 -22.84
CA TRP A 100 1.03 -1.30 -23.82
C TRP A 100 -0.47 -1.67 -23.85
N MET A 101 -1.13 -1.69 -22.70
CA MET A 101 -2.56 -2.03 -22.59
C MET A 101 -3.49 -1.00 -23.25
N VAL A 102 -3.10 0.28 -23.26
CA VAL A 102 -3.90 1.35 -23.88
C VAL A 102 -3.45 1.71 -25.30
N MET A 103 -2.35 1.12 -25.77
CA MET A 103 -1.81 1.40 -27.11
C MET A 103 -2.67 0.75 -28.20
N GLU A 104 -3.02 1.54 -29.23
CA GLU A 104 -3.70 1.02 -30.41
C GLU A 104 -2.97 -0.20 -31.00
N GLU A 105 -3.71 -1.25 -31.36
CA GLU A 105 -3.18 -2.51 -31.88
C GLU A 105 -2.14 -2.33 -32.99
N LYS A 106 -2.37 -1.40 -33.93
CA LYS A 106 -1.43 -1.12 -35.03
C LYS A 106 -0.10 -0.51 -34.54
N LYS A 107 -0.14 0.32 -33.50
CA LYS A 107 1.07 0.90 -32.89
C LYS A 107 1.81 -0.18 -32.10
N SER A 108 1.08 -1.01 -31.35
CA SER A 108 1.63 -2.17 -30.63
C SER A 108 2.32 -3.13 -31.60
N ALA A 109 1.68 -3.46 -32.72
CA ALA A 109 2.24 -4.26 -33.81
C ALA A 109 3.55 -3.72 -34.37
N ALA A 110 3.56 -2.42 -34.69
CA ALA A 110 4.73 -1.78 -35.24
C ALA A 110 5.89 -1.77 -34.24
N ARG A 111 5.62 -1.50 -32.95
CA ARG A 111 6.64 -1.50 -31.88
C ARG A 111 7.21 -2.91 -31.67
N MET A 112 6.34 -3.92 -31.61
CA MET A 112 6.69 -5.33 -31.50
C MET A 112 7.64 -5.79 -32.61
N ALA A 113 7.24 -5.57 -33.87
CA ALA A 113 7.99 -6.02 -35.03
C ALA A 113 9.33 -5.29 -35.20
N ARG A 114 9.38 -3.98 -34.90
CA ARG A 114 10.57 -3.16 -35.10
C ARG A 114 11.59 -3.26 -33.97
N TYR A 115 11.14 -3.46 -32.74
CA TYR A 115 12.00 -3.32 -31.56
C TYR A 115 12.03 -4.57 -30.67
N GLU A 116 10.90 -5.04 -30.16
CA GLU A 116 10.88 -6.08 -29.13
C GLU A 116 11.30 -7.46 -29.66
N ILE A 117 10.79 -7.89 -30.82
CA ILE A 117 11.18 -9.18 -31.41
C ILE A 117 12.67 -9.21 -31.80
N PRO A 118 13.23 -8.20 -32.51
CA PRO A 118 14.66 -8.17 -32.79
C PRO A 118 15.54 -8.14 -31.53
N LYS A 119 15.11 -7.43 -30.48
CA LYS A 119 15.81 -7.36 -29.18
C LYS A 119 15.84 -8.72 -28.49
N LEU A 120 14.71 -9.43 -28.45
CA LEU A 120 14.59 -10.78 -27.91
C LEU A 120 15.51 -11.75 -28.65
N LYS A 121 15.42 -11.81 -29.99
CA LYS A 121 16.25 -12.69 -30.82
C LYS A 121 17.74 -12.51 -30.54
N ARG A 122 18.20 -11.26 -30.48
CA ARG A 122 19.61 -10.93 -30.23
C ARG A 122 20.12 -11.45 -28.88
N LYS A 123 19.27 -11.47 -27.84
CA LYS A 123 19.63 -12.04 -26.53
C LYS A 123 19.68 -13.56 -26.57
N LEU A 124 18.66 -14.19 -27.15
CA LEU A 124 18.60 -15.65 -27.29
C LEU A 124 19.77 -16.19 -28.12
N GLU A 125 20.15 -15.50 -29.20
CA GLU A 125 21.31 -15.82 -30.04
C GLU A 125 22.65 -15.72 -29.30
N LYS A 126 22.72 -14.96 -28.20
CA LYS A 126 23.88 -14.90 -27.30
C LYS A 126 23.86 -15.99 -26.23
N GLY A 127 22.83 -16.85 -26.21
CA GLY A 127 22.63 -17.85 -25.17
C GLY A 127 22.03 -17.28 -23.88
N GLU A 128 21.49 -16.05 -23.90
CA GLU A 128 20.88 -15.40 -22.74
C GLU A 128 19.37 -15.66 -22.71
N PRO A 129 18.85 -16.46 -21.74
CA PRO A 129 17.40 -16.55 -21.54
C PRO A 129 16.82 -15.20 -21.08
N VAL A 130 15.57 -14.92 -21.46
CA VAL A 130 14.97 -13.59 -21.33
C VAL A 130 13.64 -13.67 -20.60
N ALA A 131 13.51 -12.96 -19.47
CA ALA A 131 12.22 -12.73 -18.84
C ALA A 131 11.36 -11.77 -19.69
N LEU A 132 10.12 -12.16 -19.95
CA LEU A 132 9.15 -11.43 -20.75
C LEU A 132 7.90 -11.14 -19.94
N ILE A 133 7.29 -9.98 -20.16
CA ILE A 133 5.88 -9.74 -19.81
C ILE A 133 5.04 -9.94 -21.07
N LEU A 134 3.95 -10.68 -20.92
CA LEU A 134 2.92 -10.93 -21.92
C LEU A 134 1.71 -10.07 -21.61
N ILE A 135 1.33 -9.21 -22.56
CA ILE A 135 0.17 -8.32 -22.40
C ILE A 135 -1.03 -8.99 -23.05
N ARG A 136 -2.06 -9.26 -22.24
CA ARG A 136 -3.26 -9.98 -22.67
C ARG A 136 -4.27 -9.05 -23.34
N GLU A 137 -5.05 -9.59 -24.27
CA GLU A 137 -6.10 -8.85 -24.98
C GLU A 137 -7.22 -8.43 -24.01
N ASN A 138 -7.45 -7.13 -23.88
CA ASN A 138 -8.32 -6.53 -22.89
C ASN A 138 -9.80 -6.73 -23.28
N LYS A 139 -10.48 -7.72 -22.69
CA LYS A 139 -11.93 -7.92 -22.87
C LYS A 139 -12.67 -7.57 -21.58
N THR A 140 -12.73 -6.28 -21.24
CA THR A 140 -13.63 -5.65 -20.24
C THR A 140 -13.73 -6.31 -18.85
N HIS A 141 -13.45 -5.54 -17.78
CA HIS A 141 -13.77 -5.81 -16.36
C HIS A 141 -14.02 -7.30 -16.01
N GLY A 142 -12.92 -8.05 -15.84
CA GLY A 142 -12.94 -9.48 -15.51
C GLY A 142 -11.92 -10.34 -16.26
N SER A 143 -11.09 -9.76 -17.13
CA SER A 143 -10.00 -10.49 -17.80
C SER A 143 -8.85 -10.82 -16.84
N GLU A 144 -8.26 -11.99 -17.02
CA GLU A 144 -7.09 -12.44 -16.26
C GLU A 144 -5.91 -11.45 -16.41
N PRO A 145 -5.12 -11.19 -15.34
CA PRO A 145 -4.00 -10.25 -15.37
C PRO A 145 -2.93 -10.59 -16.42
N ASN A 146 -2.05 -9.64 -16.73
CA ASN A 146 -0.89 -9.91 -17.59
C ASN A 146 0.01 -10.96 -16.95
N HIS A 147 0.91 -11.55 -17.73
CA HIS A 147 1.67 -12.72 -17.29
C HIS A 147 3.17 -12.59 -17.54
N CYS A 148 4.00 -13.28 -16.76
CA CYS A 148 5.45 -13.29 -16.93
C CYS A 148 5.97 -14.71 -17.23
N VAL A 149 6.84 -14.80 -18.25
CA VAL A 149 7.45 -16.06 -18.72
C VAL A 149 8.94 -15.88 -18.97
N VAL A 150 9.70 -16.98 -19.07
CA VAL A 150 11.12 -16.96 -19.48
C VAL A 150 11.26 -17.56 -20.88
N ALA A 151 11.58 -16.73 -21.86
CA ALA A 151 11.95 -17.21 -23.19
C ALA A 151 13.35 -17.81 -23.18
N TYR A 152 13.48 -19.03 -23.70
CA TYR A 152 14.75 -19.77 -23.73
C TYR A 152 15.14 -20.24 -25.13
N GLY A 153 14.31 -20.03 -26.14
CA GLY A 153 14.60 -20.38 -27.53
C GLY A 153 13.57 -19.84 -28.52
N TYR A 154 13.86 -19.99 -29.81
CA TYR A 154 12.89 -19.72 -30.87
C TYR A 154 13.13 -20.57 -32.12
N GLU A 155 12.07 -20.78 -32.88
CA GLU A 155 12.05 -21.38 -34.21
C GLU A 155 11.42 -20.39 -35.20
N LEU A 156 12.13 -20.07 -36.27
CA LEU A 156 11.69 -19.16 -37.33
C LEU A 156 11.55 -19.90 -38.65
N ASP A 157 10.32 -19.91 -39.16
CA ASP A 157 10.00 -20.25 -40.54
C ASP A 157 10.02 -18.97 -41.38
N GLU A 158 11.13 -18.75 -42.09
CA GLU A 158 11.32 -17.56 -42.93
C GLU A 158 10.39 -17.52 -44.14
N GLU A 159 9.93 -18.68 -44.63
CA GLU A 159 9.07 -18.77 -45.81
C GLU A 159 7.64 -18.31 -45.48
N ASN A 160 7.12 -18.77 -44.34
CA ASN A 160 5.79 -18.41 -43.87
C ASN A 160 5.77 -17.20 -42.93
N LYS A 161 6.95 -16.65 -42.57
CA LYS A 161 7.12 -15.57 -41.57
C LYS A 161 6.47 -15.91 -40.23
N ASN A 162 6.56 -17.17 -39.83
CA ASN A 162 6.06 -17.68 -38.56
C ASN A 162 7.21 -17.81 -37.58
N LEU A 163 7.08 -17.20 -36.42
CA LEU A 163 8.04 -17.27 -35.33
C LEU A 163 7.37 -17.96 -34.14
N SER A 164 7.95 -19.08 -33.69
CA SER A 164 7.57 -19.76 -32.45
C SER A 164 8.66 -19.49 -31.40
N ILE A 165 8.28 -18.91 -30.27
CA ILE A 165 9.18 -18.61 -29.15
C ILE A 165 8.91 -19.64 -28.07
N GLN A 166 9.94 -20.37 -27.67
CA GLN A 166 9.87 -21.36 -26.61
C GLN A 166 10.00 -20.67 -25.25
N VAL A 167 9.05 -20.91 -24.36
CA VAL A 167 8.97 -20.24 -23.05
C VAL A 167 8.81 -21.24 -21.91
N TYR A 168 9.41 -20.94 -20.77
CA TYR A 168 9.03 -21.52 -19.48
C TYR A 168 7.94 -20.64 -18.89
N ASP A 169 6.78 -21.26 -18.64
CA ASP A 169 5.62 -20.60 -18.08
C ASP A 169 5.34 -21.14 -16.65
N PRO A 170 5.47 -20.32 -15.60
CA PRO A 170 5.16 -20.71 -14.22
C PRO A 170 3.71 -21.15 -13.96
N ASN A 171 2.77 -20.80 -14.83
CA ASN A 171 1.37 -21.24 -14.75
C ASN A 171 1.16 -22.63 -15.38
N TYR A 172 2.10 -23.07 -16.21
CA TYR A 172 2.08 -24.37 -16.91
C TYR A 172 3.44 -25.09 -16.78
N PRO A 173 3.93 -25.34 -15.55
CA PRO A 173 5.30 -25.82 -15.31
C PRO A 173 5.58 -27.23 -15.88
N ASP A 174 4.53 -28.04 -16.04
CA ASP A 174 4.61 -29.43 -16.52
C ASP A 174 4.47 -29.57 -18.04
N GLN A 175 4.40 -28.44 -18.77
CA GLN A 175 4.12 -28.43 -20.20
C GLN A 175 5.15 -27.61 -20.98
N GLU A 176 5.44 -28.02 -22.21
CA GLU A 176 6.20 -27.18 -23.14
C GLU A 176 5.28 -26.13 -23.75
N THR A 177 5.42 -24.88 -23.32
CA THR A 177 4.62 -23.77 -23.83
C THR A 177 5.38 -22.94 -24.86
N ASN A 178 4.64 -22.40 -25.82
CA ASN A 178 5.18 -21.62 -26.92
C ASN A 178 4.35 -20.36 -27.18
N LEU A 179 5.02 -19.28 -27.58
CA LEU A 179 4.36 -18.09 -28.14
C LEU A 179 4.47 -18.15 -29.66
N HIS A 180 3.34 -18.02 -30.35
CA HIS A 180 3.29 -18.00 -31.81
C HIS A 180 3.06 -16.57 -32.31
N VAL A 181 4.02 -16.07 -33.08
CA VAL A 181 3.99 -14.78 -33.75
C VAL A 181 3.86 -15.02 -35.25
N THR A 182 2.74 -14.57 -35.83
CA THR A 182 2.47 -14.67 -37.26
C THR A 182 2.35 -13.28 -37.87
N SER A 183 3.10 -13.00 -38.94
CA SER A 183 2.96 -11.76 -39.71
C SER A 183 1.96 -11.94 -40.84
N HIS A 184 0.73 -11.46 -40.68
CA HIS A 184 -0.32 -11.52 -41.71
C HIS A 184 -0.28 -10.33 -42.68
N GLN A 185 -0.73 -10.54 -43.93
CA GLN A 185 -1.08 -9.47 -44.90
C GLN A 185 -2.47 -8.83 -44.63
N SER A 186 -3.05 -8.98 -43.44
CA SER A 186 -4.35 -8.36 -43.10
C SER A 186 -4.18 -6.98 -42.45
N ALA A 187 -5.26 -6.20 -42.40
CA ALA A 187 -5.28 -4.77 -42.08
C ALA A 187 -4.68 -4.35 -40.71
N ASN A 188 -4.36 -5.30 -39.82
CA ASN A 188 -3.85 -5.07 -38.45
C ASN A 188 -2.41 -5.60 -38.18
N GLY A 189 -1.74 -6.27 -39.13
CA GLY A 189 -0.27 -6.37 -39.20
C GLY A 189 0.48 -7.50 -38.47
N PHE A 190 -0.04 -8.15 -37.43
CA PHE A 190 0.53 -9.38 -36.81
C PHE A 190 -0.47 -10.06 -35.86
N SER A 191 -0.27 -11.34 -35.51
CA SER A 191 -0.97 -12.02 -34.42
C SER A 191 0.02 -12.62 -33.44
N LEU A 192 -0.26 -12.52 -32.13
CA LEU A 192 0.52 -13.12 -31.05
C LEU A 192 -0.42 -13.99 -30.19
N THR A 193 -0.09 -15.26 -30.03
CA THR A 193 -0.91 -16.23 -29.28
C THR A 193 -0.05 -17.10 -28.40
N HIS A 194 -0.57 -17.47 -27.23
CA HIS A 194 0.01 -18.48 -26.36
C HIS A 194 -0.49 -19.88 -26.75
N SER A 195 0.33 -20.92 -26.61
CA SER A 195 -0.05 -22.31 -26.94
C SER A 195 -1.26 -22.81 -26.16
N GLU A 196 -1.48 -22.29 -24.95
CA GLU A 196 -2.64 -22.59 -24.10
C GLU A 196 -3.91 -21.82 -24.47
N GLY A 197 -3.88 -21.01 -25.54
CA GLY A 197 -5.06 -20.36 -26.10
C GLY A 197 -5.24 -18.88 -25.76
N ASP A 198 -4.31 -18.27 -25.02
CA ASP A 198 -4.38 -16.84 -24.71
C ASP A 198 -4.08 -15.98 -25.94
N SER A 199 -4.99 -15.06 -26.25
CA SER A 199 -4.75 -13.96 -27.19
C SER A 199 -3.93 -12.86 -26.50
N LEU A 200 -2.82 -12.48 -27.11
CA LEU A 200 -1.91 -11.47 -26.58
C LEU A 200 -1.82 -10.28 -27.54
N ILE A 201 -1.77 -9.07 -26.99
CA ILE A 201 -1.63 -7.83 -27.77
C ILE A 201 -0.17 -7.38 -27.89
N ALA A 202 0.69 -7.77 -26.94
CA ALA A 202 2.11 -7.44 -26.96
C ALA A 202 2.93 -8.38 -26.05
N LEU A 203 4.26 -8.33 -26.21
CA LEU A 203 5.21 -8.79 -25.20
C LEU A 203 6.39 -7.82 -25.13
N PHE A 204 7.03 -7.72 -23.98
CA PHE A 204 8.29 -6.96 -23.88
C PHE A 204 9.23 -7.60 -22.87
N SER A 205 10.53 -7.39 -23.06
CA SER A 205 11.55 -7.97 -22.18
C SER A 205 11.81 -7.11 -20.95
N ILE A 206 11.83 -7.71 -19.77
CA ILE A 206 12.22 -7.03 -18.53
C ILE A 206 13.75 -7.11 -18.37
N PRO A 207 14.42 -6.04 -17.93
CA PRO A 207 15.83 -6.11 -17.52
C PRO A 207 16.02 -7.08 -16.36
N TYR A 208 16.88 -8.08 -16.54
CA TYR A 208 17.26 -9.03 -15.49
C TYR A 208 18.70 -8.77 -15.03
N GLN A 209 18.92 -8.77 -13.71
CA GLN A 209 20.25 -8.69 -13.10
C GLN A 209 20.64 -10.04 -12.48
N VAL A 210 21.80 -10.56 -12.89
CA VAL A 210 22.31 -11.87 -12.46
C VAL A 210 22.63 -11.88 -10.97
N GLN A 211 22.01 -12.80 -10.23
CA GLN A 211 22.33 -13.07 -8.83
C GLN A 211 23.31 -14.25 -8.71
N LYS A 212 24.55 -14.00 -8.31
CA LYS A 212 25.63 -15.02 -8.30
C LYS A 212 25.55 -16.07 -7.18
N LYS A 213 24.55 -16.01 -6.30
CA LYS A 213 24.40 -16.92 -5.14
C LYS A 213 22.92 -17.17 -4.78
N PRO A 214 22.19 -18.02 -5.51
CA PRO A 214 20.92 -18.55 -5.05
C PRO A 214 21.13 -19.52 -3.88
N HIS A 215 20.11 -19.62 -3.05
CA HIS A 215 20.21 -20.18 -1.72
C HIS A 215 20.11 -21.72 -1.71
N PRO A 216 20.96 -22.46 -0.96
CA PRO A 216 20.75 -23.87 -0.63
C PRO A 216 19.71 -23.99 0.51
N LEU A 217 18.50 -24.49 0.25
CA LEU A 217 17.39 -24.42 1.22
C LEU A 217 17.09 -25.75 1.92
N ILE A 218 16.91 -25.63 3.24
CA ILE A 218 16.56 -26.69 4.20
C ILE A 218 15.10 -26.50 4.62
N LYS A 219 14.40 -27.59 4.93
CA LYS A 219 12.98 -27.70 5.28
C LYS A 219 12.54 -26.83 6.49
N PRO A 220 11.27 -26.37 6.54
CA PRO A 220 10.67 -25.88 7.78
C PRO A 220 10.45 -27.06 8.74
N ALA A 221 10.79 -26.88 10.01
CA ALA A 221 10.48 -27.80 11.09
C ALA A 221 9.15 -27.39 11.76
N PRO A 222 8.39 -28.32 12.33
CA PRO A 222 7.14 -28.02 13.04
C PRO A 222 7.40 -27.12 14.27
N GLN A 223 6.42 -26.27 14.57
CA GLN A 223 6.42 -25.34 15.70
C GLN A 223 6.87 -26.05 17.01
N PRO A 224 7.89 -25.54 17.72
CA PRO A 224 8.19 -26.03 19.05
C PRO A 224 7.11 -25.57 20.04
N ALA A 225 6.56 -26.53 20.78
CA ALA A 225 5.71 -26.28 21.94
C ALA A 225 6.54 -25.67 23.07
N PHE A 226 6.58 -24.34 23.16
CA PHE A 226 6.87 -23.64 24.41
C PHE A 226 5.58 -23.03 24.93
N SER A 227 4.87 -23.81 25.74
CA SER A 227 3.84 -23.31 26.63
C SER A 227 4.51 -22.60 27.80
N PHE A 228 4.37 -21.29 27.89
CA PHE A 228 4.31 -20.69 29.23
C PHE A 228 3.10 -21.30 29.95
N GLU A 229 3.28 -21.61 31.24
CA GLU A 229 2.17 -21.95 32.14
C GLU A 229 1.04 -20.91 31.97
N PRO A 230 -0.21 -21.32 31.65
CA PRO A 230 -1.32 -20.39 31.52
C PRO A 230 -1.60 -19.73 32.88
N GLY A 231 -1.25 -18.45 33.04
CA GLY A 231 -1.59 -17.72 34.28
C GLY A 231 -0.81 -16.44 34.58
N GLN A 232 0.30 -16.16 33.91
CA GLN A 232 1.01 -14.88 34.04
C GLN A 232 0.99 -14.12 32.71
N LEU A 233 0.04 -13.19 32.59
CA LEU A 233 0.12 -12.16 31.55
C LEU A 233 1.44 -11.39 31.74
N PRO A 234 2.18 -11.08 30.67
CA PRO A 234 3.37 -10.26 30.79
C PRO A 234 3.00 -8.90 31.40
N GLY A 235 3.85 -8.38 32.29
CA GLY A 235 3.60 -7.11 32.99
C GLY A 235 3.58 -5.86 32.08
N PHE A 236 3.72 -6.04 30.77
CA PHE A 236 3.57 -5.04 29.71
C PHE A 236 3.36 -5.71 28.35
N LYS A 237 2.91 -4.95 27.35
CA LYS A 237 2.81 -5.37 25.95
C LYS A 237 3.73 -4.54 25.05
N LEU A 238 4.08 -5.10 23.90
CA LEU A 238 4.78 -4.44 22.81
C LEU A 238 3.82 -4.27 21.63
N HIS A 239 3.93 -3.14 20.94
CA HIS A 239 3.30 -2.91 19.65
C HIS A 239 3.97 -3.75 18.58
N TRP A 240 3.15 -4.22 17.66
CA TRP A 240 3.62 -4.99 16.54
C TRP A 240 4.49 -4.12 15.60
N PRO A 241 5.72 -4.53 15.26
CA PRO A 241 6.70 -3.63 14.64
C PRO A 241 6.75 -3.67 13.10
N VAL A 242 5.89 -4.46 12.43
CA VAL A 242 5.82 -4.59 10.95
C VAL A 242 4.39 -4.75 10.44
N ASP A 243 4.06 -4.21 9.27
CA ASP A 243 2.67 -4.24 8.76
C ASP A 243 2.10 -5.66 8.56
N SER A 244 2.94 -6.66 8.28
CA SER A 244 2.50 -8.01 7.89
C SER A 244 1.82 -8.84 8.98
N HIS A 245 2.08 -8.53 10.25
CA HIS A 245 1.62 -9.35 11.39
C HIS A 245 2.01 -10.84 11.33
N TYR A 246 3.04 -11.18 10.54
CA TYR A 246 3.43 -12.57 10.28
C TYR A 246 4.83 -12.89 10.82
N VAL A 247 4.96 -14.04 11.49
CA VAL A 247 6.23 -14.54 12.05
C VAL A 247 6.85 -15.57 11.11
N ASN A 248 8.06 -15.29 10.64
CA ASN A 248 8.85 -16.18 9.80
C ASN A 248 9.58 -17.27 10.58
N GLN A 249 10.10 -16.91 11.74
CA GLN A 249 10.88 -17.83 12.57
C GLN A 249 10.71 -17.45 14.04
N TYR A 250 10.31 -18.42 14.86
CA TYR A 250 10.12 -18.22 16.29
C TYR A 250 11.44 -18.29 17.07
N PHE A 251 11.37 -17.86 18.32
CA PHE A 251 12.46 -18.00 19.27
C PHE A 251 12.81 -19.48 19.48
N ASN A 252 14.09 -19.79 19.67
CA ASN A 252 14.64 -21.13 19.86
C ASN A 252 14.47 -22.11 18.69
N GLU A 253 13.97 -21.65 17.54
CA GLU A 253 13.90 -22.47 16.34
C GLU A 253 15.27 -22.72 15.70
N ASN A 254 15.34 -23.84 14.97
CA ASN A 254 16.47 -24.28 14.17
C ASN A 254 17.84 -24.34 14.88
N PRO A 255 17.96 -24.99 16.05
CA PRO A 255 19.18 -25.07 16.87
C PRO A 255 20.46 -25.43 16.09
N GLN A 256 20.35 -26.25 15.05
CA GLN A 256 21.45 -26.67 14.19
C GLN A 256 22.20 -25.51 13.52
N TRP A 257 21.52 -24.42 13.16
CA TRP A 257 22.12 -23.26 12.49
C TRP A 257 22.77 -22.29 13.46
N TYR A 258 22.32 -22.29 14.71
CA TYR A 258 22.76 -21.37 15.75
C TYR A 258 23.90 -21.93 16.60
N LYS A 259 24.20 -23.24 16.48
CA LYS A 259 25.37 -23.91 17.09
C LYS A 259 26.71 -23.20 16.83
N PRO A 260 27.07 -22.78 15.60
CA PRO A 260 28.31 -22.05 15.35
C PRO A 260 28.40 -20.73 16.12
N PHE A 261 27.25 -20.12 16.44
CA PHE A 261 27.14 -18.89 17.22
C PHE A 261 27.04 -19.13 18.74
N LYS A 262 27.14 -20.41 19.17
CA LYS A 262 27.00 -20.85 20.57
C LYS A 262 25.65 -20.47 21.18
N LEU A 263 24.61 -20.40 20.36
CA LEU A 263 23.24 -20.17 20.79
C LEU A 263 22.46 -21.50 20.73
N PRO A 264 21.54 -21.75 21.69
CA PRO A 264 20.75 -22.98 21.71
C PRO A 264 19.74 -23.02 20.56
N GLY A 265 19.35 -21.86 20.00
CA GLY A 265 18.47 -21.70 18.85
C GLY A 265 18.38 -20.23 18.49
N HIS A 266 17.41 -19.87 17.64
CA HIS A 266 17.14 -18.49 17.27
C HIS A 266 16.91 -17.59 18.49
N GLU A 267 17.50 -16.40 18.51
CA GLU A 267 17.54 -15.51 19.67
C GLU A 267 16.53 -14.35 19.62
N GLY A 268 15.56 -14.41 18.72
CA GLY A 268 14.52 -13.39 18.59
C GLY A 268 13.29 -13.93 17.85
N LEU A 269 12.53 -13.03 17.24
CA LEU A 269 11.53 -13.35 16.24
C LEU A 269 11.95 -12.75 14.90
N ASP A 270 11.87 -13.55 13.84
CA ASP A 270 11.98 -13.04 12.48
C ASP A 270 10.57 -12.78 12.01
N LEU A 271 10.26 -11.54 11.66
CA LEU A 271 8.94 -11.08 11.25
C LEU A 271 8.95 -10.75 9.77
N PHE A 272 7.95 -11.22 9.01
CA PHE A 272 7.88 -11.00 7.57
C PHE A 272 7.83 -9.51 7.27
N ALA A 273 8.80 -9.03 6.50
CA ALA A 273 8.83 -7.64 6.05
C ALA A 273 9.60 -7.56 4.74
N LEU A 274 8.92 -7.10 3.69
CA LEU A 274 9.54 -6.90 2.38
C LEU A 274 10.61 -5.82 2.40
N SER A 275 11.56 -5.86 1.48
CA SER A 275 12.63 -4.85 1.43
C SER A 275 12.02 -3.46 1.20
N GLY A 276 12.38 -2.51 2.06
CA GLY A 276 11.79 -1.17 2.07
C GLY A 276 10.49 -1.02 2.88
N ALA A 277 9.94 -2.09 3.44
CA ALA A 277 8.75 -2.00 4.32
C ALA A 277 9.05 -1.22 5.60
N ASN A 278 8.03 -0.55 6.15
CA ASN A 278 8.17 0.25 7.37
C ASN A 278 8.45 -0.65 8.58
N ILE A 279 9.39 -0.22 9.42
CA ILE A 279 9.64 -0.79 10.74
C ILE A 279 9.23 0.21 11.80
N TYR A 280 8.40 -0.23 12.75
CA TYR A 280 7.83 0.60 13.80
C TYR A 280 8.49 0.35 15.15
N ALA A 281 8.59 1.40 15.98
CA ALA A 281 8.97 1.25 17.38
C ALA A 281 7.90 0.45 18.14
N ALA A 282 8.32 -0.59 18.83
CA ALA A 282 7.42 -1.51 19.55
C ALA A 282 6.92 -0.93 20.88
N ALA A 283 7.53 0.16 21.36
CA ALA A 283 7.08 0.88 22.54
C ALA A 283 7.77 2.25 22.60
N ASP A 284 7.21 3.16 23.41
CA ASP A 284 7.86 4.42 23.75
C ASP A 284 9.25 4.17 24.33
N GLY A 285 10.24 4.96 23.92
CA GLY A 285 11.60 4.74 24.39
C GLY A 285 12.60 5.75 23.89
N VAL A 286 13.88 5.45 24.17
CA VAL A 286 15.02 6.24 23.72
C VAL A 286 15.94 5.34 22.91
N VAL A 287 16.24 5.75 21.68
CA VAL A 287 17.22 5.11 20.80
C VAL A 287 18.59 5.29 21.45
N TYR A 288 19.14 4.22 22.04
CA TYR A 288 20.48 4.29 22.64
C TYR A 288 21.58 3.90 21.66
N GLN A 289 21.22 3.20 20.57
CA GLN A 289 22.15 2.86 19.51
C GLN A 289 21.46 2.72 18.16
N ALA A 290 21.89 3.52 17.20
CA ALA A 290 21.53 3.49 15.80
C ALA A 290 22.85 3.42 15.02
N ASN A 291 22.88 2.51 14.04
CA ASN A 291 24.04 2.21 13.20
C ASN A 291 25.12 1.33 13.87
N PHE A 292 25.52 0.27 13.17
CA PHE A 292 26.50 -0.73 13.63
C PHE A 292 27.58 -0.95 12.57
N PRO A 293 28.74 -1.53 12.94
CA PRO A 293 29.79 -1.82 11.98
C PRO A 293 29.28 -2.72 10.82
N PRO A 294 29.71 -2.51 9.56
CA PRO A 294 29.22 -3.22 8.37
C PRO A 294 29.36 -4.76 8.35
N LYS A 295 29.89 -5.35 9.42
CA LYS A 295 30.17 -6.80 9.54
C LYS A 295 29.46 -7.45 10.73
N HIS A 296 28.59 -6.74 11.43
CA HIS A 296 27.80 -7.33 12.50
C HIS A 296 26.77 -8.31 11.89
N PRO A 297 26.51 -9.49 12.50
CA PRO A 297 25.53 -10.46 11.98
C PRO A 297 24.11 -9.88 11.79
N TYR A 298 23.69 -8.96 12.65
CA TYR A 298 22.42 -8.21 12.49
C TYR A 298 22.40 -7.16 11.38
N GLY A 299 23.51 -6.91 10.68
CA GLY A 299 23.57 -5.86 9.67
C GLY A 299 23.31 -4.47 10.26
N GLN A 300 22.57 -3.64 9.52
CA GLN A 300 22.08 -2.37 10.05
C GLN A 300 20.99 -2.64 11.08
N GLN A 301 21.09 -1.97 12.23
CA GLN A 301 20.19 -2.21 13.35
C GLN A 301 19.96 -0.95 14.19
N ILE A 302 18.82 -0.95 14.87
CA ILE A 302 18.40 0.07 15.84
C ILE A 302 18.19 -0.62 17.19
N ARG A 303 18.60 0.01 18.28
CA ARG A 303 18.38 -0.46 19.64
C ARG A 303 17.72 0.62 20.47
N ILE A 304 16.62 0.25 21.11
CA ILE A 304 15.77 1.17 21.85
C ILE A 304 15.65 0.66 23.28
N LYS A 305 15.82 1.58 24.23
CA LYS A 305 15.65 1.34 25.66
C LYS A 305 14.30 1.90 26.07
N HIS A 306 13.53 1.06 26.76
CA HIS A 306 12.19 1.35 27.25
C HIS A 306 12.13 1.16 28.77
N ASN A 307 11.10 1.75 29.37
CA ASN A 307 10.73 1.47 30.75
C ASN A 307 9.28 1.00 30.76
N LEU A 308 9.08 -0.31 30.81
CA LEU A 308 7.77 -0.95 30.62
C LEU A 308 7.46 -1.86 31.80
N GLY A 309 6.27 -1.74 32.37
CA GLY A 309 5.86 -2.55 33.52
C GLY A 309 6.81 -2.44 34.73
N GLY A 310 7.50 -1.30 34.89
CA GLY A 310 8.51 -1.09 35.93
C GLY A 310 9.86 -1.76 35.69
N LYS A 311 10.08 -2.33 34.50
CA LYS A 311 11.34 -2.98 34.10
C LYS A 311 12.04 -2.21 33.00
N VAL A 312 13.37 -2.29 32.98
CA VAL A 312 14.17 -1.79 31.86
C VAL A 312 14.18 -2.86 30.76
N VAL A 313 13.68 -2.48 29.59
CA VAL A 313 13.50 -3.36 28.44
C VAL A 313 14.29 -2.81 27.26
N HIS A 314 14.93 -3.68 26.49
CA HIS A 314 15.64 -3.31 25.28
C HIS A 314 15.09 -4.11 24.10
N THR A 315 14.76 -3.40 23.03
CA THR A 315 14.40 -3.98 21.73
C THR A 315 15.54 -3.75 20.74
N ILE A 316 15.79 -4.73 19.88
CA ILE A 316 16.80 -4.65 18.82
C ILE A 316 16.10 -4.99 17.51
N TYR A 317 16.16 -4.06 16.56
CA TYR A 317 15.59 -4.16 15.22
C TYR A 317 16.73 -4.34 14.23
N ALA A 318 16.81 -5.48 13.54
CA ALA A 318 17.94 -5.86 12.71
C ALA A 318 17.56 -6.11 11.24
N HIS A 319 18.58 -6.29 10.40
CA HIS A 319 18.48 -6.51 8.95
C HIS A 319 17.95 -5.33 8.13
N LEU A 320 18.08 -4.09 8.63
CA LEU A 320 17.48 -2.91 8.01
C LEU A 320 18.19 -2.47 6.71
N SER A 321 17.46 -1.89 5.75
CA SER A 321 18.03 -1.19 4.58
C SER A 321 18.39 0.25 4.94
N LYS A 322 17.57 0.88 5.80
CA LYS A 322 17.71 2.28 6.17
C LYS A 322 17.31 2.50 7.61
N ILE A 323 18.10 3.31 8.30
CA ILE A 323 17.82 3.80 9.65
C ILE A 323 17.28 5.23 9.53
N LEU A 324 16.12 5.51 10.12
CA LEU A 324 15.44 6.81 10.05
C LEU A 324 15.54 7.62 11.35
N VAL A 325 16.15 7.04 12.38
CA VAL A 325 16.33 7.65 13.71
C VAL A 325 17.81 7.77 14.10
N LYS A 326 18.10 8.59 15.11
CA LYS A 326 19.48 8.84 15.61
C LYS A 326 19.65 8.51 17.09
N ASN A 327 20.90 8.31 17.51
CA ASN A 327 21.25 8.12 18.93
C ASN A 327 20.71 9.27 19.78
N GLY A 328 20.07 8.91 20.90
CA GLY A 328 19.42 9.83 21.84
C GLY A 328 18.01 10.28 21.45
N GLN A 329 17.50 9.91 20.27
CA GLN A 329 16.14 10.24 19.86
C GLN A 329 15.11 9.53 20.74
N LYS A 330 14.13 10.29 21.26
CA LYS A 330 12.92 9.73 21.86
C LYS A 330 12.00 9.32 20.72
N VAL A 331 11.42 8.13 20.84
CA VAL A 331 10.43 7.63 19.88
C VAL A 331 9.17 7.20 20.61
N SER A 332 8.03 7.34 19.93
CA SER A 332 6.75 6.81 20.41
C SER A 332 6.48 5.42 19.83
N ALA A 333 5.70 4.60 20.54
CA ALA A 333 5.20 3.35 19.99
C ALA A 333 4.45 3.60 18.67
N GLY A 334 4.71 2.78 17.65
CA GLY A 334 4.14 2.96 16.31
C GLY A 334 4.84 4.04 15.46
N GLU A 335 5.89 4.70 15.93
CA GLU A 335 6.71 5.60 15.11
C GLU A 335 7.56 4.80 14.12
N ILE A 336 7.64 5.24 12.86
CA ILE A 336 8.51 4.63 11.85
C ILE A 336 9.98 4.94 12.21
N ILE A 337 10.76 3.90 12.47
CA ILE A 337 12.16 4.02 12.91
C ILE A 337 13.17 3.59 11.84
N GLY A 338 12.75 2.81 10.86
CA GLY A 338 13.62 2.27 9.81
C GLY A 338 12.85 1.56 8.72
N LEU A 339 13.58 1.03 7.74
CA LEU A 339 13.04 0.24 6.65
C LEU A 339 13.66 -1.17 6.66
N ALA A 340 12.84 -2.20 6.46
CA ALA A 340 13.25 -3.60 6.44
C ALA A 340 14.14 -3.91 5.22
N ASP A 341 14.95 -4.96 5.32
CA ASP A 341 15.77 -5.50 4.22
C ASP A 341 16.38 -6.86 4.58
N ASN A 342 17.47 -7.21 3.89
CA ASN A 342 18.25 -8.42 4.06
C ASN A 342 19.73 -8.13 4.44
N THR A 343 20.01 -7.08 5.23
CA THR A 343 21.42 -6.74 5.56
C THR A 343 22.03 -7.62 6.65
N GLY A 344 23.34 -7.86 6.60
CA GLY A 344 24.04 -8.71 7.58
C GLY A 344 23.97 -10.20 7.23
N ASN A 345 23.83 -11.05 8.23
CA ASN A 345 23.68 -12.50 8.08
C ASN A 345 22.18 -12.86 8.02
N SER A 346 21.54 -12.46 6.92
CA SER A 346 20.15 -12.76 6.61
C SER A 346 20.07 -13.47 5.25
N GLN A 347 18.95 -14.16 5.00
CA GLN A 347 18.74 -15.04 3.85
C GLN A 347 17.55 -14.62 2.96
N GLY A 348 16.89 -13.52 3.30
CA GLY A 348 15.71 -12.93 2.64
C GLY A 348 15.22 -11.74 3.45
N SER A 349 14.44 -10.84 2.85
CA SER A 349 13.98 -9.64 3.56
C SER A 349 13.05 -9.98 4.73
N HIS A 350 13.38 -9.48 5.92
CA HIS A 350 12.55 -9.59 7.13
C HIS A 350 13.04 -8.61 8.21
N LEU A 351 12.26 -8.44 9.27
CA LEU A 351 12.74 -7.82 10.51
C LEU A 351 13.16 -8.91 11.50
N HIS A 352 14.41 -8.90 11.96
CA HIS A 352 14.78 -9.66 13.16
C HIS A 352 14.59 -8.78 14.41
N LEU A 353 13.74 -9.23 15.34
CA LEU A 353 13.45 -8.57 16.61
C LEU A 353 14.01 -9.38 17.78
N THR A 354 15.00 -8.83 18.49
CA THR A 354 15.44 -9.37 19.79
C THR A 354 14.80 -8.58 20.94
N LEU A 355 14.33 -9.27 21.97
CA LEU A 355 13.88 -8.68 23.23
C LEU A 355 14.85 -9.01 24.38
N LYS A 356 15.20 -8.00 25.18
CA LYS A 356 15.97 -8.17 26.41
C LYS A 356 15.28 -7.48 27.58
N ILE A 357 15.23 -8.14 28.74
CA ILE A 357 14.65 -7.56 29.95
C ILE A 357 15.70 -7.62 31.06
N GLU A 358 16.12 -6.46 31.58
CA GLU A 358 17.13 -6.42 32.63
C GLU A 358 16.67 -7.20 33.88
N GLY A 359 17.52 -8.11 34.37
CA GLY A 359 17.22 -8.98 35.50
C GLY A 359 16.59 -10.33 35.13
N GLU A 360 16.17 -10.53 33.88
CA GLU A 360 15.66 -11.83 33.41
C GLU A 360 16.77 -12.71 32.81
N THR A 361 16.63 -14.03 32.90
CA THR A 361 17.58 -14.98 32.30
C THR A 361 16.85 -16.12 31.62
N THR A 362 17.10 -16.30 30.32
CA THR A 362 16.61 -17.47 29.58
C THR A 362 17.71 -18.53 29.49
N PRO A 363 17.46 -19.80 29.83
CA PRO A 363 18.48 -20.85 29.81
C PRO A 363 19.22 -20.94 28.45
N GLY A 364 20.54 -20.87 28.49
CA GLY A 364 21.39 -20.98 27.30
C GLY A 364 21.51 -19.71 26.45
N TYR A 365 20.69 -18.68 26.68
CA TYR A 365 20.77 -17.41 25.96
C TYR A 365 21.53 -16.35 26.76
N PRO A 366 22.44 -15.59 26.12
CA PRO A 366 23.24 -14.57 26.80
C PRO A 366 22.45 -13.27 27.03
N SER A 367 22.99 -12.39 27.89
CA SER A 367 22.64 -10.97 27.94
C SER A 367 21.14 -10.67 28.09
N ASN A 368 20.47 -11.42 28.97
CA ASN A 368 19.07 -11.20 29.33
C ASN A 368 18.07 -11.28 28.17
N ILE A 369 18.43 -12.01 27.10
CA ILE A 369 17.53 -12.27 25.98
C ILE A 369 16.36 -13.12 26.46
N VAL A 370 15.15 -12.78 26.04
CA VAL A 370 13.90 -13.49 26.33
C VAL A 370 13.10 -13.67 25.05
N ASP A 371 12.16 -14.61 25.06
CA ASP A 371 11.21 -14.81 23.96
C ASP A 371 10.32 -13.56 23.78
N PRO A 372 10.33 -12.88 22.61
CA PRO A 372 9.47 -11.73 22.36
C PRO A 372 7.99 -12.09 22.19
N TRP A 373 7.66 -13.34 21.82
CA TRP A 373 6.31 -13.73 21.39
C TRP A 373 5.22 -13.47 22.44
N PRO A 374 5.40 -13.77 23.75
CA PRO A 374 4.39 -13.47 24.75
C PRO A 374 4.02 -11.98 24.87
N TYR A 375 4.97 -11.08 24.56
CA TYR A 375 4.81 -9.63 24.67
C TYR A 375 4.22 -9.00 23.41
N LEU A 376 4.33 -9.68 22.28
CA LEU A 376 3.79 -9.28 20.97
C LEU A 376 2.47 -9.95 20.63
N LYS A 377 2.20 -11.13 21.17
CA LYS A 377 0.97 -11.88 20.90
C LYS A 377 -0.20 -11.00 21.30
N GLU A 378 -1.03 -10.68 20.32
CA GLU A 378 -2.37 -10.18 20.54
C GLU A 378 -3.12 -11.22 21.39
N GLY A 379 -3.18 -10.99 22.70
CA GLY A 379 -4.33 -11.46 23.45
C GLY A 379 -5.57 -10.87 22.80
N PRO A 380 -6.74 -11.54 22.87
CA PRO A 380 -7.98 -10.95 22.37
C PRO A 380 -8.04 -9.50 22.84
N ILE A 381 -8.34 -8.59 21.91
CA ILE A 381 -8.66 -7.22 22.25
C ILE A 381 -9.70 -7.35 23.36
N LEU A 382 -9.32 -7.02 24.59
CA LEU A 382 -10.30 -6.71 25.61
C LEU A 382 -10.84 -5.35 25.18
N ASN A 383 -11.66 -5.36 24.12
CA ASN A 383 -12.78 -4.44 24.11
C ASN A 383 -13.41 -4.65 25.48
N PRO A 384 -13.70 -3.61 26.26
CA PRO A 384 -14.67 -3.79 27.31
C PRO A 384 -15.92 -4.32 26.59
N ASP A 385 -16.15 -5.64 26.67
CA ASP A 385 -17.38 -6.26 26.17
C ASP A 385 -18.49 -5.45 26.82
N PRO A 386 -19.42 -4.86 26.05
CA PRO A 386 -20.39 -3.95 26.62
C PRO A 386 -21.23 -4.74 27.63
N PRO A 387 -21.16 -4.41 28.93
CA PRO A 387 -22.02 -5.07 29.91
C PRO A 387 -23.49 -4.62 29.77
N GLU A 388 -23.75 -3.58 28.96
CA GLU A 388 -25.03 -2.87 28.85
C GLU A 388 -25.42 -2.65 27.38
N PRO A 389 -26.72 -2.68 27.03
CA PRO A 389 -27.21 -2.37 25.68
C PRO A 389 -27.02 -0.89 25.34
N LEU A 390 -27.06 -0.57 24.04
CA LEU A 390 -27.10 0.81 23.54
C LEU A 390 -28.35 1.53 24.06
N SER A 391 -28.17 2.77 24.50
CA SER A 391 -29.25 3.62 25.04
C SER A 391 -30.17 4.20 23.96
N GLY A 392 -29.77 4.12 22.68
CA GLY A 392 -30.43 4.83 21.58
C GLY A 392 -30.20 6.35 21.60
N ILE A 393 -29.31 6.85 22.47
CA ILE A 393 -28.89 8.25 22.53
C ILE A 393 -27.58 8.41 21.75
N THR A 394 -27.57 9.40 20.86
CA THR A 394 -26.37 9.88 20.17
C THR A 394 -25.89 11.17 20.81
N VAL A 395 -24.59 11.28 21.06
CA VAL A 395 -23.94 12.49 21.56
C VAL A 395 -22.86 12.95 20.61
N PHE A 396 -22.53 14.23 20.67
CA PHE A 396 -21.53 14.85 19.80
C PHE A 396 -20.39 15.45 20.62
N THR A 397 -19.15 15.26 20.18
CA THR A 397 -17.98 15.91 20.80
C THR A 397 -18.02 17.42 20.57
N LYS A 398 -17.81 18.21 21.62
CA LYS A 398 -17.77 19.68 21.53
C LYS A 398 -16.49 20.21 20.88
N GLU A 399 -15.40 19.46 21.06
CA GLU A 399 -14.06 19.74 20.54
C GLU A 399 -13.29 18.41 20.39
N GLN A 400 -11.99 18.46 20.07
CA GLN A 400 -11.16 17.26 20.02
C GLN A 400 -11.15 16.54 21.39
N LEU A 401 -11.54 15.27 21.41
CA LEU A 401 -11.81 14.54 22.65
C LEU A 401 -11.08 13.19 22.71
N ASN A 402 -10.32 12.95 23.77
CA ASN A 402 -9.66 11.68 24.02
C ASN A 402 -10.66 10.59 24.46
N MET A 403 -10.62 9.45 23.77
CA MET A 403 -11.38 8.24 24.09
C MET A 403 -10.47 7.25 24.80
N ARG A 404 -10.94 6.66 25.91
CA ARG A 404 -10.10 5.86 26.82
C ARG A 404 -10.69 4.50 27.14
N ALA A 405 -9.83 3.56 27.53
CA ALA A 405 -10.24 2.20 27.90
C ALA A 405 -11.01 2.13 29.24
N ALA A 406 -10.94 3.19 30.06
CA ALA A 406 -11.60 3.29 31.36
C ALA A 406 -12.13 4.72 31.60
N PRO A 407 -13.18 4.91 32.43
CA PRO A 407 -13.78 6.22 32.73
C PRO A 407 -12.92 7.04 33.71
N THR A 408 -11.67 7.29 33.32
CA THR A 408 -10.69 8.06 34.09
C THR A 408 -9.71 8.74 33.15
N ILE A 409 -9.21 9.91 33.52
CA ILE A 409 -8.16 10.63 32.77
C ILE A 409 -6.85 9.85 32.70
N SER A 410 -6.61 8.92 33.63
CA SER A 410 -5.44 8.04 33.66
C SER A 410 -5.64 6.72 32.89
N GLY A 411 -6.84 6.49 32.33
CA GLY A 411 -7.10 5.31 31.50
C GLY A 411 -6.30 5.34 30.20
N GLU A 412 -5.96 4.15 29.68
CA GLU A 412 -5.26 3.99 28.41
C GLU A 412 -5.98 4.79 27.31
N LEU A 413 -5.23 5.58 26.55
CA LEU A 413 -5.75 6.33 25.42
C LEU A 413 -5.98 5.35 24.26
N LEU A 414 -7.23 5.17 23.87
CA LEU A 414 -7.59 4.32 22.74
C LEU A 414 -7.44 5.09 21.42
N THR A 415 -7.97 6.32 21.39
CA THR A 415 -7.88 7.22 20.24
C THR A 415 -8.23 8.66 20.65
N THR A 416 -8.04 9.61 19.74
CA THR A 416 -8.48 11.00 19.88
C THR A 416 -9.49 11.30 18.79
N LEU A 417 -10.71 11.68 19.20
CA LEU A 417 -11.84 11.96 18.33
C LEU A 417 -11.83 13.43 17.90
N PRO A 418 -12.19 13.76 16.65
CA PRO A 418 -12.35 15.14 16.21
C PRO A 418 -13.56 15.81 16.89
N ALA A 419 -13.67 17.13 16.76
CA ALA A 419 -14.89 17.86 17.13
C ALA A 419 -16.08 17.44 16.24
N ALA A 420 -17.29 17.48 16.79
CA ALA A 420 -18.54 17.07 16.15
C ALA A 420 -18.64 15.59 15.77
N GLU A 421 -17.78 14.73 16.33
CA GLU A 421 -17.86 13.28 16.14
C GLU A 421 -19.13 12.73 16.79
N SER A 422 -19.90 11.95 16.04
CA SER A 422 -21.13 11.30 16.52
C SER A 422 -20.81 10.00 17.25
N LEU A 423 -21.32 9.84 18.47
CA LEU A 423 -21.06 8.71 19.34
C LEU A 423 -22.37 8.10 19.84
N GLU A 424 -22.52 6.78 19.71
CA GLU A 424 -23.63 6.08 20.35
C GLU A 424 -23.27 5.75 21.80
N VAL A 425 -24.20 5.96 22.73
CA VAL A 425 -23.92 5.79 24.17
C VAL A 425 -24.54 4.50 24.71
N PHE A 426 -23.79 3.72 25.47
CA PHE A 426 -24.28 2.56 26.20
C PHE A 426 -24.94 2.97 27.53
N GLY A 427 -25.95 2.19 27.94
CA GLY A 427 -26.56 2.28 29.28
C GLY A 427 -28.01 2.75 29.28
N ASP A 428 -28.54 3.02 30.48
CA ASP A 428 -29.92 3.47 30.64
C ASP A 428 -30.13 4.91 30.09
N PRO A 429 -31.13 5.15 29.22
CA PRO A 429 -31.33 6.46 28.59
C PRO A 429 -31.51 7.62 29.56
N GLU A 430 -32.15 7.40 30.72
CA GLU A 430 -32.39 8.46 31.70
C GLU A 430 -31.11 8.77 32.49
N VAL A 431 -30.30 7.75 32.78
CA VAL A 431 -28.97 7.92 33.41
C VAL A 431 -28.01 8.64 32.45
N VAL A 432 -28.00 8.25 31.18
CA VAL A 432 -27.15 8.88 30.16
C VAL A 432 -27.49 10.36 30.00
N LYS A 433 -28.78 10.71 29.86
CA LYS A 433 -29.22 12.12 29.75
C LYS A 433 -28.77 12.96 30.94
N ALA A 434 -28.76 12.40 32.14
CA ALA A 434 -28.34 13.12 33.35
C ALA A 434 -26.82 13.40 33.39
N LYS A 435 -26.00 12.64 32.66
CA LYS A 435 -24.53 12.77 32.64
C LYS A 435 -24.00 13.71 31.56
N ILE A 436 -24.73 13.87 30.45
CA ILE A 436 -24.27 14.68 29.31
C ILE A 436 -24.00 16.12 29.75
N GLY A 437 -22.81 16.62 29.47
CA GLY A 437 -22.38 17.97 29.82
C GLY A 437 -21.93 18.15 31.28
N VAL A 438 -21.94 17.10 32.11
CA VAL A 438 -21.60 17.18 33.54
C VAL A 438 -20.12 16.91 33.78
N GLU A 439 -19.44 17.82 34.49
CA GLU A 439 -18.02 17.71 34.83
C GLU A 439 -17.76 16.53 35.79
N GLY A 440 -16.72 15.75 35.51
CA GLY A 440 -16.36 14.55 36.28
C GLY A 440 -17.11 13.27 35.89
N GLU A 441 -18.18 13.38 35.10
CA GLU A 441 -18.93 12.21 34.59
C GLU A 441 -18.32 11.66 33.29
N TRP A 442 -18.53 10.37 33.06
CA TRP A 442 -18.02 9.65 31.89
C TRP A 442 -19.15 8.91 31.19
N LEU A 443 -19.06 8.86 29.87
CA LEU A 443 -19.97 8.10 29.02
C LEU A 443 -19.24 6.94 28.37
N HIS A 444 -19.85 5.76 28.39
CA HIS A 444 -19.40 4.61 27.64
C HIS A 444 -20.01 4.69 26.23
N VAL A 445 -19.16 4.71 25.20
CA VAL A 445 -19.56 5.09 23.84
C VAL A 445 -19.00 4.15 22.79
N GLN A 446 -19.68 4.11 21.65
CA GLN A 446 -19.28 3.43 20.43
C GLN A 446 -19.17 4.44 19.28
N THR A 447 -18.06 4.37 18.53
CA THR A 447 -17.87 5.13 17.28
C THR A 447 -18.54 4.41 16.10
N ALA A 448 -18.71 5.11 14.97
CA ALA A 448 -19.19 4.49 13.72
C ALA A 448 -18.30 3.32 13.22
N GLY A 449 -17.01 3.34 13.57
CA GLY A 449 -16.05 2.27 13.29
C GLY A 449 -16.11 1.09 14.28
N ASN A 450 -17.15 1.00 15.11
CA ASN A 450 -17.34 0.00 16.17
C ASN A 450 -16.30 0.00 17.31
N LEU A 451 -15.45 1.02 17.41
CA LEU A 451 -14.55 1.17 18.55
C LEU A 451 -15.35 1.56 19.80
N VAL A 452 -15.16 0.83 20.91
CA VAL A 452 -15.87 1.00 22.18
C VAL A 452 -14.92 1.50 23.27
N GLY A 453 -15.37 2.43 24.11
CA GLY A 453 -14.54 3.06 25.13
C GLY A 453 -15.26 4.20 25.85
N TYR A 454 -14.53 4.96 26.66
CA TYR A 454 -15.08 6.01 27.53
C TYR A 454 -14.63 7.40 27.11
N VAL A 455 -15.57 8.34 27.13
CA VAL A 455 -15.31 9.77 26.90
C VAL A 455 -15.80 10.60 28.08
N ALA A 456 -15.17 11.76 28.30
CA ALA A 456 -15.57 12.69 29.33
C ALA A 456 -16.91 13.36 28.96
N ALA A 457 -17.92 13.19 29.82
CA ALA A 457 -19.30 13.59 29.53
C ALA A 457 -19.46 15.10 29.39
N TRP A 458 -18.62 15.91 30.05
CA TRP A 458 -18.63 17.36 29.96
C TRP A 458 -18.18 17.93 28.60
N TYR A 459 -17.46 17.12 27.82
CA TYR A 459 -17.03 17.46 26.46
C TYR A 459 -17.96 16.95 25.37
N VAL A 460 -19.15 16.47 25.73
CA VAL A 460 -20.17 16.07 24.76
C VAL A 460 -21.51 16.79 25.00
N GLN A 461 -22.39 16.77 24.01
CA GLN A 461 -23.72 17.40 24.06
C GLN A 461 -24.81 16.54 23.40
N SER A 462 -26.06 16.73 23.85
CA SER A 462 -27.25 15.93 23.49
C SER A 462 -28.05 16.46 22.30
N SER A 463 -27.85 17.72 21.92
CA SER A 463 -28.42 18.30 20.71
C SER A 463 -27.32 18.88 19.85
N GLU A 464 -27.44 18.70 18.53
CA GLU A 464 -26.74 19.55 17.58
C GLU A 464 -27.20 20.99 17.80
N GLN A 465 -26.47 21.80 18.56
CA GLN A 465 -26.70 23.24 18.55
C GLN A 465 -25.53 23.95 17.91
N ALA A 466 -25.79 24.32 16.64
CA ALA A 466 -25.47 25.59 16.02
C ALA A 466 -24.10 26.18 16.36
N PHE A 467 -23.07 25.70 15.67
CA PHE A 467 -21.85 26.48 15.63
C PHE A 467 -22.13 27.90 15.07
N PRO A 468 -21.47 28.94 15.59
CA PRO A 468 -21.61 30.28 15.05
C PRO A 468 -21.13 30.33 13.60
N PRO A 469 -21.73 31.18 12.75
CA PRO A 469 -21.18 31.47 11.43
C PRO A 469 -19.74 31.97 11.58
N SER A 470 -18.83 31.33 10.85
CA SER A 470 -17.43 31.76 10.75
C SER A 470 -17.26 32.84 9.68
N ASP A 471 -16.04 33.32 9.52
CA ASP A 471 -15.63 34.20 8.41
C ASP A 471 -15.36 33.42 7.11
N LEU A 472 -15.44 32.09 7.14
CA LEU A 472 -15.19 31.23 5.99
C LEU A 472 -16.47 30.98 5.20
N VAL A 473 -16.45 31.34 3.92
CA VAL A 473 -17.49 31.00 2.94
C VAL A 473 -16.96 29.92 2.01
N VAL A 474 -17.80 28.93 1.73
CA VAL A 474 -17.53 27.86 0.78
C VAL A 474 -18.62 27.80 -0.29
N TYR A 475 -18.29 27.17 -1.41
CA TYR A 475 -19.05 27.21 -2.64
C TYR A 475 -19.13 25.79 -3.23
N PRO A 476 -20.31 25.28 -3.61
CA PRO A 476 -20.45 23.98 -4.26
C PRO A 476 -19.77 23.92 -5.64
N PHE A 477 -19.11 22.81 -5.95
CA PHE A 477 -18.55 22.53 -7.28
C PHE A 477 -19.63 22.24 -8.34
N ASP A 478 -20.82 21.81 -7.92
CA ASP A 478 -22.03 21.55 -8.73
C ASP A 478 -23.25 21.45 -7.80
N GLU A 479 -24.36 20.81 -8.19
CA GLU A 479 -25.49 20.51 -7.31
C GLU A 479 -25.07 19.64 -6.11
N VAL A 480 -25.26 20.17 -4.89
CA VAL A 480 -24.89 19.51 -3.63
C VAL A 480 -26.08 19.39 -2.69
N ASN A 481 -26.27 18.20 -2.14
CA ASN A 481 -27.31 17.93 -1.16
C ASN A 481 -26.97 18.52 0.21
N LEU A 482 -27.83 19.38 0.73
CA LEU A 482 -27.83 19.84 2.12
C LEU A 482 -28.62 18.84 2.97
N ARG A 483 -27.99 18.29 4.02
CA ARG A 483 -28.61 17.25 4.87
C ARG A 483 -28.71 17.65 6.32
N SER A 484 -29.61 16.99 7.05
CA SER A 484 -29.79 17.21 8.48
C SER A 484 -28.66 16.65 9.36
N GLY A 485 -27.74 15.87 8.79
CA GLY A 485 -26.58 15.32 9.51
C GLY A 485 -25.45 14.89 8.55
N PRO A 486 -24.25 14.57 9.08
CA PRO A 486 -23.02 14.32 8.32
C PRO A 486 -22.96 12.91 7.69
N SER A 487 -23.99 12.53 6.93
CA SER A 487 -24.03 11.28 6.18
C SER A 487 -25.16 11.30 5.15
N ILE A 488 -25.05 10.48 4.12
CA ILE A 488 -26.11 10.26 3.13
C ILE A 488 -27.38 9.64 3.72
N ARG A 489 -27.33 9.10 4.94
CA ARG A 489 -28.48 8.48 5.63
C ARG A 489 -29.41 9.50 6.29
N PHE A 490 -28.95 10.74 6.46
CA PHE A 490 -29.75 11.81 7.05
C PHE A 490 -30.71 12.44 6.03
N GLU A 491 -31.77 13.04 6.55
CA GLU A 491 -32.83 13.69 5.76
C GLU A 491 -32.24 14.73 4.80
N LEU A 492 -32.70 14.72 3.56
CA LEU A 492 -32.38 15.74 2.58
C LEU A 492 -33.19 16.99 2.89
N LEU A 493 -32.50 18.09 3.22
CA LEU A 493 -33.12 19.37 3.57
C LEU A 493 -33.29 20.27 2.34
N ASP A 494 -32.30 20.28 1.45
CA ASP A 494 -32.31 21.05 0.21
C ASP A 494 -31.28 20.52 -0.80
N THR A 495 -31.33 21.01 -2.03
CA THR A 495 -30.31 20.80 -3.08
C THR A 495 -29.77 22.16 -3.51
N LEU A 496 -28.52 22.42 -3.16
CA LEU A 496 -27.81 23.68 -3.38
C LEU A 496 -27.18 23.66 -4.78
N LYS A 497 -27.15 24.81 -5.45
CA LYS A 497 -26.61 24.91 -6.81
C LYS A 497 -25.13 25.27 -6.80
N PHE A 498 -24.50 25.09 -7.96
CA PHE A 498 -23.17 25.60 -8.23
C PHE A 498 -23.00 27.04 -7.75
N ASP A 499 -21.92 27.30 -7.00
CA ASP A 499 -21.49 28.62 -6.53
C ASP A 499 -22.48 29.33 -5.56
N ASP A 500 -23.50 28.63 -5.05
CA ASP A 500 -24.31 29.14 -3.94
C ASP A 500 -23.41 29.34 -2.71
N PRO A 501 -23.29 30.56 -2.15
CA PRO A 501 -22.38 30.79 -1.04
C PRO A 501 -22.93 30.22 0.25
N LEU A 502 -22.09 29.42 0.92
CA LEU A 502 -22.38 28.71 2.14
C LEU A 502 -21.43 29.17 3.23
N ILE A 503 -21.99 29.74 4.30
CA ILE A 503 -21.18 30.16 5.44
C ILE A 503 -20.88 28.93 6.29
N ILE A 504 -19.59 28.64 6.51
CA ILE A 504 -19.17 27.56 7.40
C ILE A 504 -19.58 27.90 8.83
N LEU A 505 -20.16 26.92 9.51
CA LEU A 505 -20.47 27.02 10.93
C LEU A 505 -19.35 26.36 11.74
N GLY A 506 -18.76 27.09 12.70
CA GLY A 506 -17.72 26.56 13.60
C GLY A 506 -16.34 27.13 13.35
N ASP A 507 -15.32 26.33 13.66
CA ASP A 507 -13.93 26.74 13.52
C ASP A 507 -13.50 26.70 12.04
N ALA A 508 -13.12 27.86 11.50
CA ALA A 508 -12.73 28.01 10.11
C ALA A 508 -11.46 27.23 9.75
N ASP A 509 -10.50 27.09 10.66
CA ASP A 509 -9.24 26.39 10.39
C ASP A 509 -9.44 24.87 10.37
N LEU A 510 -10.27 24.35 11.27
CA LEU A 510 -10.69 22.94 11.23
C LEU A 510 -11.49 22.65 9.95
N ALA A 511 -12.42 23.54 9.58
CA ALA A 511 -13.18 23.38 8.36
C ALA A 511 -12.28 23.40 7.12
N ARG A 512 -11.32 24.34 7.01
CA ARG A 512 -10.31 24.37 5.93
C ARG A 512 -9.55 23.05 5.80
N GLY A 513 -9.25 22.39 6.93
CA GLY A 513 -8.67 21.05 6.95
C GLY A 513 -9.55 20.02 6.26
N LYS A 514 -10.87 20.05 6.48
CA LYS A 514 -11.85 19.10 5.93
C LYS A 514 -12.26 19.38 4.48
N ILE A 515 -12.25 20.64 4.03
CA ILE A 515 -12.68 20.99 2.67
C ILE A 515 -11.88 20.22 1.62
N GLY A 516 -12.59 19.50 0.75
CA GLY A 516 -12.04 18.66 -0.29
C GLY A 516 -11.67 17.23 0.13
N GLN A 517 -11.89 16.80 1.39
CA GLN A 517 -11.62 15.43 1.85
C GLN A 517 -12.85 14.53 1.67
N GLU A 518 -12.66 13.32 1.10
CA GLU A 518 -13.70 12.31 0.97
C GLU A 518 -14.21 11.83 2.34
N ASN A 519 -15.50 11.52 2.44
CA ASN A 519 -16.20 11.11 3.67
C ASN A 519 -16.25 12.15 4.80
N GLU A 520 -15.61 13.30 4.65
CA GLU A 520 -15.74 14.42 5.59
C GLU A 520 -16.99 15.27 5.28
N TRP A 521 -17.61 15.79 6.33
CA TRP A 521 -18.77 16.67 6.24
C TRP A 521 -18.48 17.97 6.96
N VAL A 522 -18.95 19.06 6.37
CA VAL A 522 -18.88 20.39 6.98
C VAL A 522 -20.28 20.92 7.21
N GLN A 523 -20.47 21.56 8.36
CA GLN A 523 -21.73 22.21 8.67
C GLN A 523 -21.73 23.62 8.07
N VAL A 524 -22.81 23.93 7.38
CA VAL A 524 -22.95 25.17 6.62
C VAL A 524 -24.29 25.84 6.90
N GLN A 525 -24.34 27.14 6.62
CA GLN A 525 -25.54 27.94 6.61
C GLN A 525 -25.69 28.61 5.23
N THR A 526 -26.85 28.40 4.60
CA THR A 526 -27.20 29.06 3.33
C THR A 526 -27.48 30.55 3.56
N GLN A 527 -27.51 31.34 2.48
CA GLN A 527 -27.90 32.76 2.56
C GLN A 527 -29.30 32.99 3.12
N THR A 528 -30.21 32.03 2.93
CA THR A 528 -31.58 32.07 3.47
C THR A 528 -31.64 31.71 4.96
N GLY A 529 -30.51 31.34 5.55
CA GLY A 529 -30.37 31.00 6.97
C GLY A 529 -30.64 29.54 7.30
N GLN A 530 -30.89 28.69 6.29
CA GLN A 530 -31.06 27.25 6.48
C GLN A 530 -29.71 26.62 6.82
N ARG A 531 -29.70 25.73 7.83
CA ARG A 531 -28.48 25.08 8.32
C ARG A 531 -28.55 23.60 8.06
N GLY A 532 -27.40 23.01 7.75
CA GLY A 532 -27.26 21.58 7.52
C GLY A 532 -25.82 21.21 7.23
N PHE A 533 -25.61 19.97 6.80
CA PHE A 533 -24.32 19.43 6.44
C PHE A 533 -24.23 19.23 4.95
N VAL A 534 -23.06 19.56 4.40
CA VAL A 534 -22.68 19.25 3.03
C VAL A 534 -21.44 18.38 3.04
N ALA A 535 -21.33 17.52 2.04
CA ALA A 535 -20.13 16.75 1.79
C ALA A 535 -18.95 17.70 1.55
N ALA A 536 -17.91 17.62 2.40
CA ALA A 536 -16.78 18.54 2.35
C ALA A 536 -15.99 18.43 1.04
N TRP A 537 -16.03 17.26 0.40
CA TRP A 537 -15.41 17.02 -0.90
C TRP A 537 -16.14 17.66 -2.10
N LEU A 538 -17.36 18.17 -1.90
CA LEU A 538 -18.16 18.81 -2.96
C LEU A 538 -18.20 20.34 -2.86
N VAL A 539 -17.38 20.95 -1.99
CA VAL A 539 -17.32 22.41 -1.80
C VAL A 539 -15.87 22.94 -1.84
N HIS A 540 -15.69 24.23 -2.15
CA HIS A 540 -14.41 24.94 -2.19
C HIS A 540 -14.47 26.33 -1.55
N ILE A 541 -13.31 26.95 -1.29
CA ILE A 541 -13.20 28.19 -0.50
C ILE A 541 -13.21 29.48 -1.36
N THR A 542 -12.94 29.38 -2.66
CA THR A 542 -12.82 30.54 -3.56
C THR A 542 -14.07 30.73 -4.42
N GLY A 543 -14.94 31.68 -4.09
CA GLY A 543 -16.18 31.99 -4.84
C GLY A 543 -16.05 33.01 -5.95
N GLU A 544 -14.84 33.23 -6.49
CA GLU A 544 -14.66 34.07 -7.67
C GLU A 544 -13.90 33.26 -8.73
N GLN A 545 -14.50 33.16 -9.92
CA GLN A 545 -13.79 32.75 -11.12
C GLN A 545 -12.62 33.72 -11.33
N ALA A 546 -11.39 33.21 -11.29
CA ALA A 546 -10.26 33.98 -11.76
C ALA A 546 -10.55 34.44 -13.21
N PRO A 547 -10.24 35.70 -13.58
CA PRO A 547 -10.64 36.23 -14.87
C PRO A 547 -10.07 35.36 -16.00
N PRO A 548 -10.86 35.07 -17.04
CA PRO A 548 -10.34 34.34 -18.19
C PRO A 548 -9.24 35.17 -18.87
N THR A 549 -8.15 34.49 -19.22
CA THR A 549 -7.07 35.05 -20.01
C THR A 549 -7.26 34.72 -21.49
N ASP A 550 -6.45 35.31 -22.36
CA ASP A 550 -6.38 34.91 -23.79
C ASP A 550 -5.53 33.64 -23.99
N LEU A 551 -4.94 33.10 -22.92
CA LEU A 551 -4.12 31.90 -22.95
C LEU A 551 -5.00 30.64 -22.97
N VAL A 552 -4.81 29.84 -24.01
CA VAL A 552 -5.45 28.53 -24.17
C VAL A 552 -4.35 27.48 -24.14
N VAL A 553 -4.55 26.45 -23.33
CA VAL A 553 -3.63 25.31 -23.22
C VAL A 553 -4.32 24.03 -23.67
N HIS A 554 -3.52 23.12 -24.22
CA HIS A 554 -3.99 21.82 -24.67
C HIS A 554 -3.31 20.69 -23.89
N PRO A 555 -4.05 19.67 -23.44
CA PRO A 555 -3.45 18.45 -22.91
C PRO A 555 -2.49 17.80 -23.92
N PHE A 556 -1.40 17.20 -23.46
CA PHE A 556 -0.55 16.39 -24.33
C PHE A 556 -1.20 15.06 -24.75
N ILE A 557 -2.10 14.53 -23.92
CA ILE A 557 -2.83 13.27 -24.12
C ILE A 557 -4.26 13.40 -23.60
N TRP A 558 -4.53 12.99 -22.37
CA TRP A 558 -5.73 13.28 -21.60
C TRP A 558 -5.32 13.62 -20.17
N VAL A 559 -6.05 14.52 -19.52
CA VAL A 559 -5.75 15.02 -18.19
C VAL A 559 -7.02 15.20 -17.38
N ASN A 560 -6.89 15.03 -16.07
CA ASN A 560 -7.96 15.29 -15.13
C ASN A 560 -8.03 16.79 -14.84
N VAL A 561 -9.21 17.38 -15.06
CA VAL A 561 -9.53 18.70 -14.50
C VAL A 561 -10.04 18.46 -13.09
N ARG A 562 -9.33 18.98 -12.11
CA ARG A 562 -9.54 18.65 -10.71
C ARG A 562 -10.11 19.79 -9.91
N ALA A 563 -10.82 19.45 -8.85
CA ALA A 563 -11.37 20.38 -7.89
C ALA A 563 -10.31 21.29 -7.23
N ARG A 564 -9.07 20.81 -7.06
CA ARG A 564 -7.97 21.53 -6.40
C ARG A 564 -6.63 21.31 -7.14
N PRO A 565 -5.60 22.16 -6.92
CA PRO A 565 -4.27 21.98 -7.49
C PRO A 565 -3.47 20.88 -6.76
N THR A 566 -4.02 19.67 -6.71
CA THR A 566 -3.40 18.47 -6.14
C THR A 566 -3.96 17.21 -6.78
N ILE A 567 -3.10 16.19 -6.94
CA ILE A 567 -3.46 14.89 -7.51
C ILE A 567 -4.46 14.10 -6.65
N GLU A 568 -4.61 14.47 -5.38
CA GLU A 568 -5.51 13.82 -4.42
C GLU A 568 -6.94 14.40 -4.43
N SER A 569 -7.22 15.40 -5.28
CA SER A 569 -8.53 16.05 -5.32
C SER A 569 -9.46 15.44 -6.36
N ASN A 570 -10.77 15.59 -6.15
CA ASN A 570 -11.80 15.06 -7.03
C ASN A 570 -11.59 15.44 -8.50
N ILE A 571 -11.83 14.48 -9.38
CA ILE A 571 -11.85 14.69 -10.82
C ILE A 571 -13.23 15.27 -11.15
N LEU A 572 -13.25 16.49 -11.70
CA LEU A 572 -14.47 17.13 -12.16
C LEU A 572 -14.86 16.60 -13.54
N CYS A 573 -13.88 16.50 -14.43
CA CYS A 573 -14.01 15.86 -15.74
C CYS A 573 -12.63 15.46 -16.29
N GLU A 574 -12.66 14.64 -17.34
CA GLU A 574 -11.48 14.27 -18.13
C GLU A 574 -11.51 15.04 -19.44
N VAL A 575 -10.37 15.60 -19.84
CA VAL A 575 -10.21 16.35 -21.08
C VAL A 575 -9.04 15.79 -21.88
N THR A 576 -9.16 15.79 -23.20
CA THR A 576 -8.23 15.19 -24.16
C THR A 576 -7.41 16.25 -24.90
N ASP A 577 -6.45 15.82 -25.71
CA ASP A 577 -5.62 16.70 -26.55
C ASP A 577 -6.44 17.51 -27.58
N GLN A 578 -7.69 17.11 -27.83
CA GLN A 578 -8.63 17.84 -28.68
C GLN A 578 -9.38 18.97 -27.95
N ASP A 579 -9.30 19.01 -26.61
CA ASP A 579 -10.04 19.96 -25.79
C ASP A 579 -9.20 21.21 -25.50
N ALA A 580 -9.76 22.38 -25.85
CA ALA A 580 -9.13 23.67 -25.60
C ALA A 580 -9.48 24.18 -24.19
N LEU A 581 -8.48 24.34 -23.33
CA LEU A 581 -8.66 24.78 -21.96
C LEU A 581 -8.29 26.26 -21.82
N VAL A 582 -9.27 27.10 -21.48
CA VAL A 582 -9.02 28.53 -21.25
C VAL A 582 -8.40 28.71 -19.89
N VAL A 583 -7.20 29.28 -19.81
CA VAL A 583 -6.53 29.53 -18.53
C VAL A 583 -7.16 30.72 -17.82
N LEU A 584 -7.34 30.59 -16.51
CA LEU A 584 -7.93 31.59 -15.64
C LEU A 584 -6.87 32.16 -14.68
N GLY A 585 -6.92 33.47 -14.42
CA GLY A 585 -6.02 34.16 -13.49
C GLY A 585 -5.04 35.12 -14.17
N ASP A 586 -3.83 35.21 -13.63
CA ASP A 586 -2.77 36.04 -14.20
C ASP A 586 -2.05 35.28 -15.33
N GLN A 587 -2.00 35.88 -16.53
CA GLN A 587 -1.45 35.23 -17.71
C GLN A 587 0.06 35.02 -17.62
N ASP A 588 0.82 36.01 -17.15
CA ASP A 588 2.28 35.92 -17.05
C ASP A 588 2.70 34.84 -16.04
N GLU A 589 1.97 34.73 -14.93
CA GLU A 589 2.18 33.69 -13.92
C GLU A 589 1.82 32.29 -14.45
N ALA A 590 0.75 32.18 -15.24
CA ALA A 590 0.33 30.92 -15.85
C ALA A 590 1.33 30.43 -16.91
N GLU A 591 1.79 31.32 -17.80
CA GLU A 591 2.80 30.99 -18.81
C GLU A 591 4.10 30.49 -18.16
N ALA A 592 4.51 31.07 -17.03
CA ALA A 592 5.68 30.62 -16.28
C ALA A 592 5.54 29.21 -15.66
N LYS A 593 4.29 28.75 -15.43
CA LYS A 593 3.99 27.43 -14.86
C LYS A 593 3.91 26.32 -15.91
N ILE A 594 3.57 26.63 -17.17
CA ILE A 594 3.42 25.61 -18.21
C ILE A 594 4.71 24.78 -18.36
N GLY A 595 4.57 23.46 -18.35
CA GLY A 595 5.68 22.51 -18.41
C GLY A 595 6.42 22.29 -17.08
N GLN A 596 6.13 23.04 -16.01
CA GLN A 596 6.79 22.91 -14.71
C GLN A 596 6.13 21.83 -13.84
N GLN A 597 6.95 20.93 -13.27
CA GLN A 597 6.48 19.88 -12.37
C GLN A 597 5.88 20.46 -11.08
N ASP A 598 4.87 19.77 -10.55
CA ASP A 598 4.15 20.10 -9.31
C ASP A 598 3.42 21.46 -9.28
N LEU A 599 3.36 22.18 -10.42
CA LEU A 599 2.59 23.41 -10.58
C LEU A 599 1.27 23.15 -11.32
N TRP A 600 0.26 23.97 -11.02
CA TRP A 600 -1.11 23.78 -11.51
C TRP A 600 -1.64 25.06 -12.15
N LEU A 601 -2.46 24.89 -13.19
CA LEU A 601 -3.17 25.95 -13.87
C LEU A 601 -4.65 25.86 -13.54
N ASN A 602 -5.26 27.00 -13.23
CA ASN A 602 -6.71 27.10 -13.17
C ASN A 602 -7.23 27.24 -14.60
N VAL A 603 -8.16 26.39 -14.99
CA VAL A 603 -8.65 26.29 -16.37
C VAL A 603 -10.15 26.12 -16.42
N LYS A 604 -10.73 26.61 -17.52
CA LYS A 604 -12.12 26.38 -17.91
C LYS A 604 -12.17 25.47 -19.14
N THR A 605 -12.94 24.39 -19.05
CA THR A 605 -13.14 23.42 -20.14
C THR A 605 -14.17 23.92 -21.16
N PRO A 606 -14.22 23.32 -22.37
CA PRO A 606 -15.26 23.63 -23.36
C PRO A 606 -16.69 23.41 -22.85
N GLU A 607 -16.86 22.44 -21.95
CA GLU A 607 -18.13 22.07 -21.33
C GLU A 607 -18.52 22.99 -20.16
N GLY A 608 -17.63 23.92 -19.79
CA GLY A 608 -17.88 24.93 -18.78
C GLY A 608 -17.41 24.59 -17.37
N PHE A 609 -16.78 23.42 -17.16
CA PHE A 609 -16.16 23.07 -15.88
C PHE A 609 -14.97 23.97 -15.60
N ILE A 610 -14.84 24.41 -14.35
CA ILE A 610 -13.70 25.20 -13.89
C ILE A 610 -12.96 24.40 -12.82
N GLY A 611 -11.66 24.20 -13.03
CA GLY A 611 -10.84 23.43 -12.11
C GLY A 611 -9.36 23.58 -12.41
N TYR A 612 -8.56 22.68 -11.86
CA TYR A 612 -7.11 22.73 -11.94
C TYR A 612 -6.59 21.60 -12.80
N VAL A 613 -5.70 21.93 -13.72
CA VAL A 613 -4.92 20.97 -14.51
C VAL A 613 -3.45 21.07 -14.13
N ALA A 614 -2.76 19.93 -14.14
CA ALA A 614 -1.32 19.89 -13.93
C ALA A 614 -0.59 20.63 -15.06
N ALA A 615 0.18 21.66 -14.72
CA ALA A 615 0.80 22.55 -15.69
C ALA A 615 1.85 21.84 -16.57
N TRP A 616 2.45 20.74 -16.07
CA TRP A 616 3.39 19.91 -16.82
C TRP A 616 2.74 18.93 -17.81
N LEU A 617 1.41 18.86 -17.86
CA LEU A 617 0.66 17.95 -18.75
C LEU A 617 -0.08 18.69 -19.87
N VAL A 618 0.12 19.99 -19.97
CA VAL A 618 -0.47 20.85 -21.00
C VAL A 618 0.62 21.67 -21.71
N HIS A 619 0.31 22.14 -22.91
CA HIS A 619 1.20 22.96 -23.74
C HIS A 619 0.49 24.15 -24.36
#